data_AF-A0A7S0D2Y7-F1
#
_entry.id   AF-A0A7S0D2Y7-F1
#
_cell.length_a   1.000
_cell.length_b   1.000
_cell.length_c   1.000
_cell.angle_alpha   90.00
_cell.angle_beta   90.00
_cell.angle_gamma   90.00
#
_symmetry.space_group_name_H-M   'P 1'
#
loop_
_entity.id
_entity.type
_entity.pdbx_description
1 polymer ?
#
loop_
_entity_poly.entity_id
_entity_poly.type
_entity_poly.pdbx_seq_one_letter_code
_entity_poly.pdbx_strand_id
1 'polypeptide(L)'
;CITAQMVHAISGSETQRAVIHPTLSAKLEFKSVDPNMRIAWMNALLQDGEEKKSEMRMLIPAPEARVRGHAALYLGNVKFAGLQRLLIEEGGLNANFHGNIMVCNNGQITIQKKVSKAKRSIRIEGGLSEDYYKVRKLLVSQYTVL
;
A
#
# COMPACT_ATOMS: atom_id res chain seq x y z
N CYS A 1 -4.86 7.06 -27.16
CA CYS A 1 -3.63 6.25 -27.06
C CYS A 1 -3.05 6.39 -25.67
N ILE A 2 -3.14 5.35 -24.83
CA ILE A 2 -2.51 5.36 -23.50
C ILE A 2 -1.11 4.78 -23.68
N THR A 3 -0.10 5.64 -23.54
CA THR A 3 1.32 5.30 -23.52
C THR A 3 1.58 4.19 -22.50
N ALA A 4 2.44 3.23 -22.81
CA ALA A 4 2.80 2.16 -21.88
C ALA A 4 3.22 2.75 -20.53
N GLN A 5 2.40 2.52 -19.50
CA GLN A 5 2.67 3.02 -18.15
C GLN A 5 3.54 1.99 -17.42
N MET A 6 4.77 2.40 -17.11
CA MET A 6 5.63 1.64 -16.20
C MET A 6 5.22 1.89 -14.76
N VAL A 7 5.12 0.81 -14.00
CA VAL A 7 4.85 0.83 -12.57
C VAL A 7 5.89 0.02 -11.82
N HIS A 8 6.10 0.39 -10.56
CA HIS A 8 6.84 -0.45 -9.62
C HIS A 8 5.85 -1.47 -9.03
N ALA A 9 6.01 -2.73 -9.42
CA ALA A 9 5.32 -3.85 -8.79
C ALA A 9 6.18 -4.33 -7.62
N ILE A 10 5.55 -4.58 -6.48
CA ILE A 10 6.26 -5.05 -5.30
C ILE A 10 5.70 -6.40 -4.89
N SER A 11 6.58 -7.41 -4.84
CA SER A 11 6.28 -8.76 -4.40
C SER A 11 7.21 -9.11 -3.23
N GLY A 12 6.67 -9.15 -2.01
CA GLY A 12 7.50 -9.34 -0.80
C GLY A 12 8.47 -8.17 -0.61
N SER A 13 9.77 -8.47 -0.47
CA SER A 13 10.86 -7.48 -0.34
C SER A 13 11.42 -6.99 -1.68
N GLU A 14 10.98 -7.56 -2.81
CA GLU A 14 11.51 -7.20 -4.13
C GLU A 14 10.62 -6.19 -4.84
N THR A 15 11.24 -5.09 -5.28
CA THR A 15 10.60 -4.13 -6.19
C THR A 15 11.06 -4.43 -7.62
N GLN A 16 10.10 -4.71 -8.50
CA GLN A 16 10.35 -5.00 -9.92
C GLN A 16 9.61 -3.98 -10.78
N ARG A 17 10.23 -3.57 -11.90
CA ARG A 17 9.56 -2.70 -12.88
C ARG A 17 8.68 -3.57 -13.76
N ALA A 18 7.42 -3.19 -13.90
CA ALA A 18 6.47 -3.86 -14.76
C ALA A 18 5.70 -2.87 -15.63
N VAL A 19 5.31 -3.32 -16.82
CA VAL A 19 4.45 -2.55 -17.71
C VAL A 19 3.01 -2.99 -17.52
N ILE A 20 2.08 -2.04 -17.47
CA ILE A 20 0.65 -2.35 -17.45
C ILE A 20 0.21 -2.71 -18.88
N HIS A 21 -0.31 -3.92 -19.09
CA HIS A 21 -0.87 -4.31 -20.38
C HIS A 21 -2.09 -3.41 -20.73
N PRO A 22 -2.31 -3.03 -22.00
CA PRO A 22 -3.39 -2.10 -22.36
C PRO A 22 -4.81 -2.57 -21.98
N THR A 23 -5.08 -3.87 -22.00
CA THR A 23 -6.38 -4.41 -21.56
C THR A 23 -6.59 -4.26 -20.05
N LEU A 24 -5.49 -4.16 -19.30
CA LEU A 24 -5.50 -3.96 -17.86
C LEU A 24 -5.77 -2.49 -17.54
N SER A 25 -5.10 -1.56 -18.24
CA SER A 25 -5.29 -0.12 -18.03
C SER A 25 -6.70 0.34 -18.41
N ALA A 26 -7.30 -0.24 -19.44
CA ALA A 26 -8.67 0.05 -19.86
C ALA A 26 -9.74 -0.32 -18.82
N LYS A 27 -9.44 -1.26 -17.91
CA LYS A 27 -10.37 -1.73 -16.86
C LYS A 27 -10.19 -1.02 -15.51
N LEU A 28 -9.25 -0.08 -15.40
CA LEU A 28 -9.01 0.63 -14.14
C LEU A 28 -10.13 1.62 -13.83
N GLU A 29 -10.92 1.32 -12.80
CA GLU A 29 -11.90 2.25 -12.25
C GLU A 29 -11.27 3.16 -11.19
N PHE A 30 -10.93 4.38 -11.61
CA PHE A 30 -10.28 5.36 -10.74
C PHE A 30 -11.27 6.12 -9.87
N LYS A 31 -11.09 6.02 -8.54
CA LYS A 31 -11.75 6.85 -7.53
C LYS A 31 -10.84 7.96 -7.05
N SER A 32 -11.35 9.19 -7.01
CA SER A 32 -10.61 10.34 -6.48
C SER A 32 -10.54 10.26 -4.96
N VAL A 33 -9.34 10.36 -4.40
CA VAL A 33 -9.11 10.40 -2.95
C VAL A 33 -8.83 11.82 -2.48
N ASP A 34 -8.20 12.63 -3.33
CA ASP A 34 -7.97 14.06 -3.16
C ASP A 34 -7.91 14.75 -4.56
N PRO A 35 -7.79 16.08 -4.65
CA PRO A 35 -7.79 16.79 -5.94
C PRO A 35 -6.69 16.35 -6.93
N ASN A 36 -5.57 15.81 -6.43
CA ASN A 36 -4.40 15.45 -7.23
C ASN A 36 -4.11 13.94 -7.21
N MET A 37 -4.91 13.14 -6.52
CA MET A 37 -4.68 11.71 -6.33
C MET A 37 -5.92 10.90 -6.66
N ARG A 38 -5.76 9.99 -7.62
CA ARG A 38 -6.75 9.00 -8.01
C ARG A 38 -6.18 7.61 -7.78
N ILE A 39 -7.01 6.73 -7.25
CA ILE A 39 -6.63 5.34 -6.98
C ILE A 39 -7.58 4.42 -7.73
N ALA A 40 -7.08 3.29 -8.21
CA ALA A 40 -7.88 2.21 -8.75
C ALA A 40 -7.40 0.91 -8.13
N TRP A 41 -8.34 0.05 -7.71
CA TRP A 41 -8.01 -1.28 -7.24
C TRP A 41 -8.10 -2.25 -8.42
N MET A 42 -7.14 -3.16 -8.54
CA MET A 42 -7.27 -4.29 -9.44
C MET A 42 -6.42 -5.48 -9.01
N ASN A 43 -6.73 -6.61 -9.60
CA ASN A 43 -5.95 -7.83 -9.46
C ASN A 43 -5.27 -8.11 -10.80
N ALA A 44 -3.96 -8.31 -10.75
CA ALA A 44 -3.14 -8.57 -11.93
C ALA A 44 -2.20 -9.75 -11.68
N LEU A 45 -1.84 -10.44 -12.75
CA LEU A 45 -0.76 -11.42 -12.77
C LEU A 45 0.47 -10.78 -13.41
N LEU A 46 1.63 -11.07 -12.85
CA LEU A 46 2.91 -10.70 -13.43
C LEU A 46 3.33 -11.81 -14.39
N GLN A 47 3.51 -11.45 -15.66
CA GLN A 47 3.93 -12.34 -16.74
C GLN A 47 5.24 -11.84 -17.33
N ASP A 48 6.11 -12.76 -17.75
CA ASP A 48 7.35 -12.39 -18.43
C ASP A 48 7.03 -11.87 -19.84
N GLY A 49 7.79 -10.88 -20.32
CA GLY A 49 7.58 -10.30 -21.65
C GLY A 49 7.72 -11.36 -22.75
N GLU A 50 6.92 -11.22 -23.82
CA GLU A 50 6.91 -12.18 -24.93
C GLU A 50 8.26 -12.22 -25.69
N GLU A 51 9.09 -11.20 -25.54
CA GLU A 51 10.44 -11.17 -26.11
C GLU A 51 11.46 -11.79 -25.15
N LYS A 52 12.08 -12.90 -25.56
CA LYS A 52 13.18 -13.60 -24.84
C LYS A 52 14.41 -12.72 -24.51
N LYS A 53 14.44 -11.46 -24.96
CA LYS A 53 15.50 -10.48 -24.71
C LYS A 53 15.08 -9.33 -23.79
N SER A 54 13.79 -9.24 -23.44
CA SER A 54 13.28 -8.19 -22.58
C SER A 54 13.07 -8.75 -21.18
N GLU A 55 13.92 -8.35 -20.24
CA GLU A 55 13.74 -8.62 -18.81
C GLU A 55 12.51 -7.89 -18.22
N MET A 56 11.76 -7.17 -19.05
CA MET A 56 10.64 -6.36 -18.65
C MET A 56 9.38 -7.21 -18.51
N ARG A 57 8.92 -7.36 -17.27
CA ARG A 57 7.71 -8.10 -16.92
C ARG A 57 6.47 -7.23 -17.17
N MET A 58 5.32 -7.87 -17.38
CA MET A 58 4.07 -7.22 -17.70
C MET A 58 2.96 -7.64 -16.74
N LEU A 59 2.12 -6.68 -16.35
CA LEU A 59 0.91 -6.92 -15.57
C LEU A 59 -0.26 -7.16 -16.53
N ILE A 60 -0.91 -8.33 -16.39
CA ILE A 60 -2.12 -8.71 -17.12
C ILE A 60 -3.30 -8.92 -16.15
N PRO A 61 -4.56 -8.86 -16.60
CA PRO A 61 -5.71 -9.05 -15.71
C PRO A 61 -5.67 -10.42 -15.04
N ALA A 62 -5.83 -10.47 -13.72
CA ALA A 62 -5.96 -11.74 -13.02
C ALA A 62 -7.36 -12.35 -13.29
N PRO A 63 -7.46 -13.66 -13.57
CA PRO A 63 -8.74 -14.34 -13.64
C PRO A 63 -9.49 -14.21 -12.32
N GLU A 64 -10.81 -13.96 -12.35
CA GLU A 64 -11.64 -13.81 -11.15
C GLU A 64 -11.52 -15.00 -10.19
N ALA A 65 -11.37 -16.21 -10.73
CA ALA A 65 -11.16 -17.44 -9.96
C ALA A 65 -9.87 -17.45 -9.10
N ARG A 66 -8.88 -16.61 -9.43
CA ARG A 66 -7.61 -16.47 -8.67
C ARG A 66 -7.63 -15.28 -7.72
N VAL A 67 -8.65 -14.44 -7.78
CA VAL A 67 -8.80 -13.29 -6.88
C VAL A 67 -9.39 -13.77 -5.57
N ARG A 68 -8.54 -13.90 -4.54
CA ARG A 68 -9.04 -13.95 -3.16
C ARG A 68 -9.41 -12.53 -2.77
N GLY A 69 -10.68 -12.29 -2.44
CA GLY A 69 -11.16 -10.96 -2.07
C GLY A 69 -10.26 -10.29 -1.02
N HIS A 70 -9.91 -9.02 -1.24
CA HIS A 70 -9.18 -8.23 -0.26
C HIS A 70 -10.19 -7.46 0.57
N ALA A 71 -10.27 -7.75 1.87
CA ALA A 71 -11.13 -7.01 2.78
C ALA A 71 -10.63 -5.55 2.86
N ALA A 72 -11.40 -4.61 2.34
CA ALA A 72 -11.19 -3.20 2.61
C ALA A 72 -11.45 -2.99 4.12
N LEU A 73 -10.39 -2.74 4.89
CA LEU A 73 -10.49 -2.58 6.34
C LEU A 73 -10.92 -1.14 6.66
N TYR A 74 -12.05 -1.00 7.35
CA TYR A 74 -12.46 0.27 7.94
C TYR A 74 -11.64 0.50 9.22
N LEU A 75 -10.59 1.31 9.10
CA LEU A 75 -9.87 1.82 10.26
C LEU A 75 -10.77 2.87 10.91
N GLY A 76 -11.32 2.57 12.09
CA GLY A 76 -12.08 3.53 12.89
C GLY A 76 -11.20 4.70 13.36
N ASN A 77 -11.51 5.27 14.53
CA ASN A 77 -10.70 6.39 15.03
C ASN A 77 -9.39 5.90 15.66
N VAL A 78 -8.27 6.05 14.94
CA VAL A 78 -6.96 5.61 15.43
C VAL A 78 -6.47 6.49 16.55
N LYS A 79 -6.22 5.89 17.71
CA LYS A 79 -5.58 6.58 18.84
C LYS A 79 -4.07 6.40 18.69
N PHE A 80 -3.39 7.43 18.17
CA PHE A 80 -1.94 7.34 17.89
C PHE A 80 -1.12 7.09 19.16
N ALA A 81 -1.56 7.54 20.34
CA ALA A 81 -0.88 7.22 21.59
C ALA A 81 -0.91 5.71 21.89
N GLY A 82 -2.04 5.03 21.66
CA GLY A 82 -2.13 3.58 21.80
C GLY A 82 -1.30 2.85 20.74
N LEU A 83 -1.25 3.38 19.52
CA LEU A 83 -0.37 2.88 18.45
C LEU A 83 1.11 3.01 18.80
N GLN A 84 1.55 4.18 19.28
CA GLN A 84 2.93 4.39 19.68
C GLN A 84 3.34 3.36 20.75
N ARG A 85 2.49 3.17 21.78
CA ARG A 85 2.73 2.18 22.83
C ARG A 85 2.87 0.77 22.26
N LEU A 86 1.95 0.34 21.40
CA LEU A 86 1.99 -0.98 20.77
C LEU A 86 3.23 -1.16 19.87
N LEU A 87 3.63 -0.13 19.12
CA LEU A 87 4.83 -0.20 18.27
C LEU A 87 6.12 -0.37 19.11
N ILE A 88 6.18 0.27 20.28
CA ILE A 88 7.32 0.18 21.20
C ILE A 88 7.30 -1.17 21.95
N GLU A 89 6.20 -1.46 22.64
CA GLU A 89 6.10 -2.61 23.56
C GLU A 89 6.04 -3.95 22.81
N GLU A 90 5.22 -4.05 21.76
CA GLU A 90 5.02 -5.30 21.01
C GLU A 90 5.87 -5.37 19.73
N GLY A 91 6.13 -4.22 19.11
CA GLY A 91 6.88 -4.15 17.86
C GLY A 91 8.40 -4.09 18.04
N GLY A 92 8.88 -3.70 19.23
CA GLY A 92 10.30 -3.42 19.46
C GLY A 92 10.83 -2.24 18.64
N LEU A 93 9.94 -1.32 18.23
CA LEU A 93 10.27 -0.19 17.36
C LEU A 93 10.39 1.09 18.18
N ASN A 94 11.36 1.93 17.84
CA ASN A 94 11.35 3.32 18.30
C ASN A 94 10.25 4.08 17.58
N ALA A 95 9.33 4.75 18.28
CA ALA A 95 8.25 5.54 17.69
C ALA A 95 8.11 6.89 18.38
N ASN A 96 8.28 7.99 17.64
CA ASN A 96 8.26 9.35 18.16
C ASN A 96 7.33 10.26 17.37
N PHE A 97 6.65 11.17 18.05
CA PHE A 97 5.77 12.15 17.42
C PHE A 97 6.54 13.39 16.96
N HIS A 98 6.26 13.78 15.72
CA HIS A 98 6.65 15.06 15.13
C HIS A 98 5.38 15.72 14.59
N GLY A 99 4.66 16.42 15.48
CA GLY A 99 3.34 16.97 15.20
C GLY A 99 2.31 15.89 14.86
N ASN A 100 1.79 15.91 13.62
CA ASN A 100 0.79 14.95 13.14
C ASN A 100 1.37 13.69 12.50
N ILE A 101 2.70 13.57 12.51
CA ILE A 101 3.44 12.44 11.93
C ILE A 101 4.10 11.68 13.07
N MET A 102 3.92 10.37 13.09
CA MET A 102 4.69 9.46 13.92
C MET A 102 5.83 8.91 13.09
N VAL A 103 7.04 9.01 13.60
CA VAL A 103 8.26 8.57 12.94
C VAL A 103 8.77 7.35 13.69
N CYS A 104 8.94 6.25 12.97
CA CYS A 104 9.42 4.99 13.52
C CYS A 104 10.83 4.67 13.00
N ASN A 105 11.62 4.04 13.86
CA ASN A 105 12.98 3.56 13.60
C ASN A 105 13.85 4.61 12.87
N ASN A 106 14.11 5.73 13.55
CA ASN A 106 14.99 6.81 13.09
C ASN A 106 14.64 7.41 11.71
N GLY A 107 13.37 7.43 11.32
CA GLY A 107 12.93 8.03 10.05
C GLY A 107 12.64 7.04 8.94
N GLN A 108 12.88 5.74 9.15
CA GLN A 108 12.69 4.73 8.12
C GLN A 108 11.22 4.50 7.76
N ILE A 109 10.32 4.68 8.75
CA ILE A 109 8.87 4.55 8.55
C ILE A 109 8.20 5.77 9.16
N THR A 110 7.22 6.33 8.46
CA THR A 110 6.38 7.41 8.95
C THR A 110 4.91 7.02 8.85
N ILE A 111 4.14 7.39 9.88
CA ILE A 111 2.71 7.14 9.97
C ILE A 111 2.04 8.50 10.15
N GLN A 112 1.21 8.90 9.20
CA GLN A 112 0.53 10.18 9.22
C GLN A 112 -0.99 9.99 9.21
N LYS A 113 -1.67 10.69 10.10
CA LYS A 113 -3.12 10.89 10.01
C LYS A 113 -3.43 11.99 9.02
N LYS A 114 -4.19 11.66 7.99
CA LYS A 114 -4.84 12.66 7.14
C LYS A 114 -6.28 12.79 7.58
N VAL A 115 -6.60 13.95 8.12
CA VAL A 115 -7.97 14.34 8.50
C VAL A 115 -8.41 15.41 7.52
N SER A 116 -9.39 15.09 6.69
CA SER A 116 -10.12 16.05 5.86
C SER A 116 -11.58 16.13 6.32
N LYS A 117 -12.30 17.17 5.87
CA LYS A 117 -13.71 17.40 6.24
C LYS A 117 -14.62 16.19 5.98
N ALA A 118 -14.27 15.30 5.05
CA ALA A 118 -15.08 14.14 4.66
C ALA A 118 -14.43 12.77 4.93
N LYS A 119 -13.13 12.71 5.30
CA LYS A 119 -12.42 11.43 5.42
C LYS A 119 -11.31 11.48 6.47
N ARG A 120 -11.18 10.37 7.19
CA ARG A 120 -10.02 10.06 8.02
C ARG A 120 -9.27 8.92 7.35
N SER A 121 -7.99 9.10 7.07
CA SER A 121 -7.13 8.04 6.56
C SER A 121 -5.79 8.03 7.28
N ILE A 122 -5.16 6.88 7.28
CA ILE A 122 -3.77 6.73 7.70
C ILE A 122 -2.93 6.47 6.47
N ARG A 123 -1.83 7.22 6.38
CA ARG A 123 -0.77 6.97 5.42
C ARG A 123 0.43 6.40 6.16
N ILE A 124 0.92 5.27 5.68
CA ILE A 124 2.20 4.70 6.12
C ILE A 124 3.17 4.88 4.96
N GLU A 125 4.29 5.55 5.18
CA GLU A 125 5.36 5.71 4.20
C GLU A 125 6.64 5.10 4.76
N GLY A 126 7.43 4.43 3.94
CA GLY A 126 8.66 3.78 4.36
C GLY A 126 9.09 2.70 3.38
N GLY A 127 10.33 2.24 3.50
CA GLY A 127 10.80 1.06 2.77
C GLY A 127 10.05 -0.19 3.22
N LEU A 128 9.84 -1.15 2.32
CA LEU A 128 9.18 -2.42 2.64
C LEU A 128 10.12 -3.35 3.40
N SER A 129 10.34 -3.01 4.67
CA SER A 129 11.14 -3.75 5.63
C SER A 129 10.27 -4.62 6.53
N GLU A 130 10.90 -5.49 7.30
CA GLU A 130 10.23 -6.23 8.37
C GLU A 130 9.47 -5.29 9.31
N ASP A 131 10.08 -4.14 9.64
CA ASP A 131 9.47 -3.12 10.48
C ASP A 131 8.21 -2.52 9.84
N TYR A 132 8.20 -2.31 8.51
CA TYR A 132 7.00 -1.83 7.81
C TYR A 132 5.84 -2.82 7.96
N TYR A 133 6.12 -4.11 7.80
CA TYR A 133 5.09 -5.13 7.96
C TYR A 133 4.65 -5.30 9.41
N LYS A 134 5.55 -5.15 10.39
CA LYS A 134 5.21 -5.08 11.83
C LYS A 134 4.29 -3.90 12.12
N VAL A 135 4.64 -2.70 11.65
CA VAL A 135 3.81 -1.49 11.79
C VAL A 135 2.42 -1.74 11.19
N ARG A 136 2.34 -2.27 9.98
CA ARG A 136 1.05 -2.57 9.32
C ARG A 136 0.23 -3.59 10.10
N LYS A 137 0.87 -4.66 10.61
CA LYS A 137 0.20 -5.70 11.41
C LYS A 137 -0.34 -5.14 12.72
N LEU A 138 0.46 -4.35 13.44
CA LEU A 138 0.07 -3.72 14.70
C LEU A 138 -0.99 -2.63 14.51
N LEU A 139 -0.95 -1.90 13.39
CA LEU A 139 -1.99 -0.95 13.06
C LEU A 139 -3.32 -1.68 12.77
N VAL A 140 -3.28 -2.77 12.02
CA VAL A 140 -4.45 -3.59 11.71
C VAL A 140 -4.98 -4.30 12.96
N SER A 141 -4.12 -4.77 13.88
CA SER A 141 -4.56 -5.45 15.10
C SER A 141 -5.34 -4.56 16.06
N GLN A 142 -5.18 -3.23 15.98
CA GLN A 142 -6.04 -2.29 16.71
C GLN A 142 -7.49 -2.26 16.19
N TYR A 143 -7.76 -2.88 15.05
CA TYR A 143 -9.07 -2.92 14.41
C TYR A 143 -9.49 -4.36 14.19
N THR A 144 -10.38 -4.83 15.05
CA THR A 144 -11.10 -6.09 14.84
C THR A 144 -11.86 -6.01 13.51
N VAL A 145 -11.65 -7.01 12.66
CA VAL A 145 -12.43 -7.24 11.43
C VAL A 145 -13.84 -7.66 11.86
N LEU A 146 -14.86 -7.01 11.32
CA LEU A 146 -16.22 -7.57 11.23
C LEU A 146 -16.31 -8.38 9.94
#